data_AF-X5ZDW4-F1
#
_entry.id   AF-X5ZDW4-F1
#
_cell.length_a   1.000
_cell.length_b   1.000
_cell.length_c   1.000
_cell.angle_alpha   90.00
_cell.angle_beta   90.00
_cell.angle_gamma   90.00
#
_symmetry.space_group_name_H-M   'P 1'
#
loop_
_entity.id
_entity.type
_entity.pdbx_description
1 polymer ?
#
loop_
_entity_poly.entity_id
_entity_poly.type
_entity_poly.pdbx_seq_one_letter_code
_entity_poly.pdbx_strand_id
1 'polypeptide(L)'
;MGGKTLTRADLAEAVYRKVGLSRTESAELVEAVLDEICEAIVRGETVKLSSFATFHVRSKNERIGRNPKTGEEVPILPRRVMTFKSSNVLKSRILRSHQNSKAKGGK
;
A
#
# COMPACT_ATOMS: atom_id res chain seq x y z
N MET A 1 -16.99 11.36 -3.24
CA MET A 1 -15.68 11.92 -2.83
C MET A 1 -14.59 11.33 -3.74
N GLY A 2 -14.27 11.99 -4.84
CA GLY A 2 -13.05 11.68 -5.60
C GLY A 2 -11.96 12.62 -5.15
N GLY A 3 -11.24 12.29 -4.07
CA GLY A 3 -10.03 13.03 -3.69
C GLY A 3 -8.92 12.79 -4.71
N LYS A 4 -7.96 13.72 -4.81
CA LYS A 4 -6.77 13.53 -5.65
C LYS A 4 -6.09 12.19 -5.33
N THR A 5 -5.94 11.33 -6.33
CA THR A 5 -5.18 10.08 -6.22
C THR A 5 -3.70 10.37 -6.40
N LEU A 6 -2.86 9.88 -5.48
CA LEU A 6 -1.41 9.98 -5.58
C LEU A 6 -0.90 8.97 -6.63
N THR A 7 -0.10 9.45 -7.59
CA THR A 7 0.47 8.63 -8.67
C THR A 7 1.99 8.49 -8.53
N ARG A 8 2.61 7.62 -9.35
CA ARG A 8 4.08 7.52 -9.44
C ARG A 8 4.73 8.85 -9.83
N ALA A 9 4.11 9.61 -10.73
CA ALA A 9 4.59 10.94 -11.12
C ALA A 9 4.61 11.92 -9.95
N ASP A 10 3.60 11.87 -9.07
CA ASP A 10 3.58 12.70 -7.86
C ASP A 10 4.69 12.31 -6.86
N LEU A 11 5.03 11.01 -6.76
CA LEU A 11 6.15 10.54 -5.93
C LEU A 11 7.50 11.02 -6.48
N ALA A 12 7.71 10.88 -7.78
CA ALA A 12 8.93 11.36 -8.45
C ALA A 12 9.10 12.88 -8.29
N GLU A 13 8.01 13.64 -8.46
CA GLU A 13 8.00 15.09 -8.23
C GLU A 13 8.33 15.44 -6.77
N ALA A 14 7.85 14.64 -5.79
CA ALA A 14 8.18 14.85 -4.38
C ALA A 14 9.67 14.61 -4.08
N VAL A 15 10.29 13.62 -4.72
CA VAL A 15 11.74 13.35 -4.63
C VAL A 15 12.52 14.49 -5.29
N TYR A 16 12.15 14.88 -6.51
CA TYR A 16 12.74 15.99 -7.26
C TYR A 16 12.84 17.26 -6.41
N ARG A 17 11.71 17.66 -5.79
CA ARG A 17 11.63 18.87 -4.94
C ARG A 17 12.48 18.82 -3.68
N LYS A 18 12.87 17.64 -3.21
CA LYS A 18 13.56 17.43 -1.94
C LYS A 18 15.05 17.20 -2.10
N VAL A 19 15.45 16.49 -3.15
CA VAL A 19 16.84 16.00 -3.31
C VAL A 19 17.61 16.82 -4.36
N GLY A 20 16.92 17.60 -5.20
CA GLY A 20 17.57 18.47 -6.20
C GLY A 20 18.17 17.71 -7.39
N LEU A 21 17.86 16.42 -7.53
CA LEU A 21 18.16 15.61 -8.71
C LEU A 21 17.35 16.07 -9.92
N SER A 22 17.65 15.57 -11.11
CA SER A 22 16.78 15.78 -12.27
C SER A 22 15.43 15.05 -12.10
N ARG A 23 14.44 15.46 -12.89
CA ARG A 23 13.13 14.79 -12.94
C ARG A 23 13.27 13.31 -13.36
N THR A 24 14.17 13.04 -14.29
CA THR A 24 14.44 11.68 -14.79
C THR A 24 15.04 10.81 -13.70
N GLU A 25 16.13 11.24 -13.06
CA GLU A 25 16.76 10.50 -11.95
C GLU A 25 15.79 10.28 -10.79
N SER A 26 14.95 11.29 -10.48
CA SER A 26 13.94 11.16 -9.43
C SER A 26 12.89 10.11 -9.75
N ALA A 27 12.49 9.98 -11.02
CA ALA A 27 11.56 8.95 -11.46
C ALA A 27 12.20 7.57 -11.43
N GLU A 28 13.45 7.45 -11.89
CA GLU A 28 14.23 6.20 -11.86
C GLU A 28 14.41 5.68 -10.43
N LEU A 29 14.73 6.56 -9.47
CA LEU A 29 14.86 6.17 -8.06
C LEU A 29 13.54 5.66 -7.46
N VAL A 30 12.42 6.30 -7.80
CA VAL A 30 11.10 5.84 -7.34
C VAL A 30 10.78 4.47 -7.93
N GLU A 31 11.05 4.26 -9.22
CA GLU A 31 10.84 2.97 -9.87
C GLU A 31 11.70 1.88 -9.23
N ALA A 32 13.00 2.13 -9.05
CA ALA A 32 13.93 1.18 -8.43
C ALA A 32 13.49 0.74 -7.02
N VAL A 33 12.97 1.66 -6.20
CA VAL A 33 12.44 1.32 -4.88
C VAL A 33 11.17 0.47 -4.99
N LEU A 34 10.27 0.78 -5.92
CA LEU A 34 9.05 0.00 -6.12
C LEU A 34 9.35 -1.41 -6.64
N ASP A 35 10.32 -1.53 -7.55
CA ASP A 35 10.76 -2.80 -8.11
C ASP A 35 11.37 -3.68 -7.03
N GLU A 36 12.30 -3.18 -6.21
CA GLU A 36 12.88 -3.97 -5.12
C GLU A 36 11.80 -4.48 -4.14
N ILE A 37 10.81 -3.65 -3.80
CA ILE A 37 9.68 -4.07 -2.97
C ILE A 37 8.89 -5.20 -3.66
N CYS A 38 8.59 -5.05 -4.95
CA CYS A 38 7.85 -6.05 -5.73
C CYS A 38 8.62 -7.37 -5.80
N GLU A 39 9.91 -7.34 -6.09
CA GLU A 39 10.73 -8.54 -6.19
C GLU A 39 10.81 -9.28 -4.86
N ALA A 40 11.04 -8.58 -3.75
CA ALA A 40 11.03 -9.18 -2.42
C ALA A 40 9.69 -9.89 -2.12
N ILE A 41 8.56 -9.28 -2.48
CA ILE A 41 7.23 -9.89 -2.33
C ILE A 41 7.08 -11.15 -3.21
N VAL A 42 7.57 -11.12 -4.46
CA VAL A 42 7.51 -12.27 -5.38
C VAL A 42 8.36 -13.44 -4.84
N ARG A 43 9.52 -13.15 -4.26
CA ARG A 43 10.37 -14.11 -3.56
C ARG A 43 9.73 -14.68 -2.29
N GLY A 44 8.66 -14.04 -1.78
CA GLY A 44 7.93 -14.47 -0.59
C GLY A 44 8.45 -13.86 0.70
N GLU A 45 9.27 -12.82 0.60
CA GLU A 45 9.89 -12.13 1.72
C GLU A 45 8.92 -11.14 2.36
N THR A 46 9.18 -10.81 3.62
CA THR A 46 8.44 -9.76 4.33
C THR A 46 9.16 -8.44 4.16
N VAL A 47 8.48 -7.44 3.58
CA VAL A 47 9.02 -6.08 3.44
C VAL A 47 8.53 -5.24 4.61
N LYS A 48 9.46 -4.68 5.38
CA LYS A 48 9.14 -3.82 6.53
C LYS A 48 9.69 -2.41 6.33
N LEU A 49 8.78 -1.45 6.15
CA LEU A 49 9.08 -0.02 6.08
C LEU A 49 8.71 0.61 7.42
N SER A 50 9.71 0.86 8.26
CA SER A 50 9.54 1.44 9.60
C SER A 50 8.69 2.71 9.58
N SER A 51 7.84 2.88 10.59
CA SER A 51 6.88 3.99 10.70
C SER A 51 5.82 4.09 9.59
N PHE A 52 5.90 3.26 8.55
CA PHE A 52 4.93 3.24 7.45
C PHE A 52 4.07 1.97 7.51
N ALA A 53 4.63 0.83 7.13
CA ALA A 53 3.88 -0.41 7.01
C ALA A 53 4.76 -1.66 6.92
N THR A 54 4.11 -2.82 6.99
CA THR A 54 4.73 -4.12 6.72
C THR A 54 3.88 -4.90 5.72
N PHE A 55 4.52 -5.34 4.64
CA PHE A 55 3.95 -6.22 3.63
C PHE A 55 4.30 -7.67 4.01
N HIS A 56 3.28 -8.47 4.31
CA HIS A 56 3.47 -9.89 4.64
C HIS A 56 2.97 -10.73 3.48
N VAL A 57 3.82 -11.65 3.00
CA VAL A 57 3.41 -12.70 2.09
C VAL A 57 2.87 -13.88 2.90
N ARG A 58 1.70 -14.38 2.52
CA ARG A 58 1.01 -15.47 3.20
C ARG A 58 0.64 -16.54 2.17
N SER A 59 0.98 -17.79 2.45
CA SER A 59 0.39 -18.93 1.75
C SER A 59 -1.02 -19.17 2.29
N LYS A 60 -1.99 -19.32 1.39
CA LYS A 60 -3.37 -19.64 1.69
C LYS A 60 -3.67 -21.02 1.15
N ASN A 61 -4.19 -21.88 2.02
CA ASN A 61 -4.64 -23.22 1.64
C ASN A 61 -5.94 -23.15 0.85
N GLU A 62 -6.27 -24.24 0.18
CA GLU A 62 -7.57 -24.43 -0.44
C GLU A 62 -8.69 -24.32 0.59
N ARG A 63 -9.82 -23.74 0.16
CA ARG A 63 -11.05 -23.71 0.95
C ARG A 63 -12.25 -23.57 0.03
N ILE A 64 -13.43 -23.97 0.51
CA ILE A 64 -14.67 -23.76 -0.21
C ILE A 64 -15.15 -22.32 -0.01
N GLY A 65 -15.38 -21.63 -1.13
CA GLY A 65 -16.09 -20.35 -1.18
C GLY A 65 -17.50 -20.54 -1.73
N ARG A 66 -18.24 -19.44 -1.85
CA ARG A 66 -19.57 -19.42 -2.47
C ARG A 66 -19.67 -18.29 -3.47
N ASN A 67 -20.33 -18.54 -4.60
CA ASN A 67 -20.70 -17.50 -5.53
C ASN A 67 -21.68 -16.54 -4.82
N PRO A 68 -21.34 -15.25 -4.62
CA PRO A 68 -22.20 -14.32 -3.88
C PRO A 68 -23.58 -14.11 -4.50
N LYS A 69 -23.75 -14.40 -5.79
CA LYS A 69 -25.03 -14.25 -6.51
C LYS A 69 -25.90 -15.51 -6.48
N THR A 70 -25.32 -16.70 -6.65
CA THR A 70 -26.07 -17.97 -6.78
C THR A 70 -26.05 -18.83 -5.52
N GLY A 71 -25.10 -18.60 -4.60
CA GLY A 71 -24.91 -19.39 -3.39
C GLY A 71 -24.14 -20.71 -3.61
N GLU A 72 -23.88 -21.07 -4.87
CA GLU A 72 -23.17 -22.31 -5.22
C GLU A 72 -21.75 -22.34 -4.64
N GLU A 73 -21.36 -23.50 -4.14
CA GLU A 73 -20.04 -23.73 -3.57
C GLU A 73 -18.99 -23.89 -4.67
N VAL A 74 -17.90 -23.14 -4.55
CA VAL A 74 -16.81 -23.12 -5.53
C VAL A 74 -15.47 -23.20 -4.78
N PRO A 75 -14.56 -24.12 -5.16
CA PRO A 75 -13.25 -24.20 -4.53
C PRO A 75 -12.43 -22.94 -4.81
N ILE A 76 -11.80 -22.41 -3.76
CA ILE A 76 -10.80 -21.34 -3.84
C ILE A 76 -9.44 -22.01 -3.74
N LEU A 77 -8.76 -22.10 -4.88
CA LEU A 77 -7.46 -22.75 -5.00
C LEU A 77 -6.39 -22.14 -4.07
N PRO A 78 -5.41 -22.95 -3.63
CA PRO A 78 -4.32 -22.47 -2.81
C PRO A 78 -3.46 -21.45 -3.57
N ARG A 79 -3.02 -20.40 -2.89
CA ARG A 79 -2.26 -19.30 -3.49
C ARG A 79 -1.44 -18.51 -2.48
N ARG A 80 -0.42 -17.79 -2.95
CA ARG A 80 0.26 -16.76 -2.17
C ARG A 80 -0.49 -15.44 -2.30
N VAL A 81 -0.67 -14.75 -1.19
CA VAL A 81 -1.28 -13.41 -1.15
C VAL A 81 -0.40 -12.47 -0.34
N MET A 82 -0.39 -11.19 -0.72
CA MET A 82 0.21 -10.13 0.07
C MET A 82 -0.85 -9.49 0.98
N THR A 83 -0.47 -9.19 2.22
CA THR A 83 -1.27 -8.38 3.14
C THR A 83 -0.47 -7.15 3.56
N PHE A 84 -1.12 -6.00 3.59
CA PHE A 84 -0.53 -4.73 4.04
C PHE A 84 -1.00 -4.44 5.47
N LYS A 85 -0.04 -4.27 6.39
CA LYS A 85 -0.34 -3.85 7.77
C LYS A 85 0.28 -2.48 8.03
N SER A 86 -0.56 -1.47 8.19
CA SER A 86 -0.11 -0.13 8.56
C SER A 86 0.51 -0.11 9.96
N SER A 87 1.57 0.68 10.11
CA SER A 87 2.24 0.90 11.39
C SER A 87 1.31 1.65 12.36
N ASN A 88 1.59 1.54 13.66
CA ASN A 88 0.88 2.34 14.66
C ASN A 88 1.11 3.84 14.44
N VAL A 89 2.32 4.24 14.01
CA VAL A 89 2.65 5.63 13.68
C VAL A 89 1.74 6.17 12.58
N LEU A 90 1.56 5.43 11.48
CA LEU A 90 0.70 5.83 10.38
C LEU A 90 -0.77 5.88 10.80
N LYS A 91 -1.26 4.87 11.54
CA LYS A 91 -2.63 4.85 12.08
C LYS A 91 -2.92 6.06 12.97
N SER A 92 -2.00 6.39 13.88
CA SER A 92 -2.15 7.57 14.76
C SER A 92 -2.18 8.88 13.97
N ARG A 93 -1.37 9.01 12.91
CA ARG A 93 -1.41 10.19 12.02
C ARG A 93 -2.76 10.33 11.32
N ILE A 94 -3.32 9.23 10.82
CA ILE A 94 -4.65 9.21 10.18
C ILE A 94 -5.73 9.64 11.19
N LEU A 95 -5.72 9.06 12.39
CA LEU A 95 -6.69 9.40 13.44
C LEU A 95 -6.64 10.88 13.81
N ARG A 96 -5.44 11.43 14.03
CA ARG A 96 -5.24 12.85 14.34
C ARG A 96 -5.75 13.75 13.21
N SER A 97 -5.48 13.40 11.96
CA SER A 97 -5.96 14.16 10.80
C SER A 97 -7.49 14.18 10.74
N HIS A 98 -8.15 13.05 11.04
CA HIS A 98 -9.61 12.96 11.09
C HIS A 98 -10.23 13.80 12.21
N GLN A 99 -9.64 13.78 13.41
CA GLN A 99 -10.11 14.59 14.53
C GLN A 99 -9.98 16.10 14.22
N ASN A 100 -8.87 16.50 13.59
CA ASN A 100 -8.64 17.90 13.21
C ASN A 100 -9.64 18.42 12.15
N SER A 101 -10.07 17.58 11.20
CA SER A 101 -11.07 18.00 10.21
C SER A 101 -12.47 18.13 10.82
N LYS A 102 -12.83 17.26 11.78
CA LYS A 102 -14.08 17.37 12.54
C LYS A 102 -14.15 18.64 13.40
N ALA A 103 -13.04 19.01 14.06
CA ALA A 103 -12.98 20.22 14.86
C ALA A 103 -13.11 21.52 14.03
N LYS A 104 -12.70 21.49 12.76
CA LYS A 104 -12.79 22.66 11.84
C LYS A 104 -14.15 22.80 11.15
N GLY A 105 -14.89 21.71 10.97
CA GLY A 105 -16.21 21.71 10.32
C GLY A 105 -17.40 21.86 11.26
N GLY A 106 -17.16 22.03 12.56
CA GLY A 106 -18.17 22.28 13.59
C GLY A 106 -18.27 23.74 14.05
N LYS A 107 -17.71 24.67 13.28
CA LYS A 107 -17.90 26.12 13.42
C LYS A 107 -18.67 26.64 12.21
#